data_AF-A0A382THQ7-F1
#
_entry.id   AF-A0A382THQ7-F1
#
_cell.length_a   1.000
_cell.length_b   1.000
_cell.length_c   1.000
_cell.angle_alpha   90.00
_cell.angle_beta   90.00
_cell.angle_gamma   90.00
#
_symmetry.space_group_name_H-M   'P 1'
#
loop_
_entity.id
_entity.type
_entity.pdbx_description
1 polymer ?
#
loop_
_entity_poly.entity_id
_entity_poly.type
_entity_poly.pdbx_seq_one_letter_code
_entity_poly.pdbx_strand_id
1 'polypeptide(L)'
;MDRDFLYFGYGSNLDAPDLERWCKTEGAPFPLGRSLGSARIPDMELCFDYESSRRNAGALDLRPCIGQVVEGQLFEVNDGGWEVLDL
;
A
#
# COMPACT_ATOMS: atom_id res chain seq x y z
N MET A 1 -21.49 2.94 12.49
CA MET A 1 -20.06 2.59 12.36
C MET A 1 -19.80 2.63 10.88
N ASP A 2 -19.38 3.80 10.41
CA ASP A 2 -18.89 3.89 9.04
C ASP A 2 -17.72 2.92 8.95
N ARG A 3 -17.76 2.02 7.97
CA ARG A 3 -16.61 1.18 7.66
C ARG A 3 -15.62 2.11 6.99
N ASP A 4 -14.83 2.81 7.79
CA ASP A 4 -13.66 3.52 7.31
C ASP A 4 -12.87 2.50 6.47
N PHE A 5 -12.79 2.74 5.16
CA PHE A 5 -12.12 1.83 4.26
C PHE A 5 -10.63 1.88 4.59
N LEU A 6 -10.13 0.82 5.21
CA LEU A 6 -8.74 0.74 5.64
C LEU A 6 -7.87 0.21 4.52
N TYR A 7 -6.71 0.85 4.33
CA TYR A 7 -5.67 0.40 3.43
C TYR A 7 -4.51 -0.19 4.23
N PHE A 8 -4.08 -1.40 3.87
CA PHE A 8 -2.90 -2.03 4.43
C PHE A 8 -1.70 -1.80 3.50
N GLY A 9 -0.77 -0.94 3.91
CA GLY A 9 0.49 -0.73 3.21
C GLY A 9 1.52 -1.78 3.60
N TYR A 10 2.10 -2.43 2.61
CA TYR A 10 3.17 -3.45 2.77
C TYR A 10 4.35 -3.23 1.82
N GLY A 11 4.33 -2.16 1.02
CA GLY A 11 5.33 -1.85 0.01
C GLY A 11 5.66 -0.36 -0.05
N SER A 12 5.90 0.17 -1.25
CA SER A 12 6.33 1.57 -1.44
C SER A 12 5.37 2.60 -0.87
N ASN A 13 4.09 2.27 -0.72
CA ASN A 13 3.10 3.18 -0.09
C ASN A 13 3.35 3.41 1.41
N LEU A 14 4.30 2.70 2.03
CA LEU A 14 4.81 3.01 3.36
C LEU A 14 5.73 4.25 3.37
N ASP A 15 6.30 4.62 2.23
CA ASP A 15 7.13 5.82 2.05
C ASP A 15 6.24 6.99 1.61
N ALA A 16 5.74 7.76 2.58
CA ALA A 16 4.85 8.89 2.31
C ALA A 16 5.48 9.96 1.38
N PRO A 17 6.76 10.35 1.54
CA PRO A 17 7.43 11.22 0.57
C PRO A 17 7.45 10.69 -0.87
N ASP A 18 7.73 9.40 -1.08
CA ASP A 18 7.71 8.80 -2.43
C ASP A 18 6.30 8.81 -3.03
N LEU A 19 5.29 8.42 -2.23
CA LEU A 19 3.89 8.46 -2.65
C LEU A 19 3.43 9.89 -2.96
N GLU A 20 3.81 10.88 -2.15
CA GLU A 20 3.47 12.29 -2.39
C GLU A 20 4.10 12.81 -3.69
N ARG A 21 5.35 12.44 -3.97
CA ARG A 21 6.01 12.77 -5.23
C ARG A 21 5.31 12.11 -6.42
N TRP A 22 4.91 10.86 -6.27
CA TRP A 22 4.15 10.14 -7.29
C TRP A 22 2.81 10.84 -7.56
N CYS A 23 2.03 11.17 -6.52
CA CYS A 23 0.75 11.89 -6.64
C CYS A 23 0.91 13.22 -7.38
N LYS A 24 1.95 14.01 -7.05
CA LYS A 24 2.26 15.28 -7.73
C LYS A 24 2.58 15.09 -9.22
N THR A 25 3.24 13.98 -9.57
CA THR A 25 3.59 13.66 -10.95
C THR A 25 2.34 13.28 -11.75
N GLU A 26 1.41 12.54 -11.14
CA GLU A 26 0.15 12.13 -11.75
C GLU A 26 -0.95 13.21 -11.70
N GLY A 27 -0.73 14.32 -10.98
CA GLY A 27 -1.75 15.33 -10.74
C GLY A 27 -2.89 14.85 -9.83
N ALA A 28 -2.63 13.84 -9.00
CA ALA A 28 -3.57 13.23 -8.09
C ALA A 28 -3.46 13.80 -6.65
N PRO A 29 -4.55 13.81 -5.87
CA PRO A 29 -4.48 14.11 -4.43
C PRO A 29 -3.77 12.99 -3.66
N PHE A 30 -3.30 13.30 -2.44
CA PHE A 30 -2.69 12.30 -1.58
C PHE A 30 -3.76 11.33 -1.01
N PRO A 31 -3.64 10.01 -1.22
CA PRO A 31 -4.76 9.09 -0.98
C PRO A 31 -4.89 8.63 0.48
N LEU A 32 -3.80 8.64 1.24
CA LEU A 32 -3.80 8.06 2.60
C LEU A 32 -4.12 9.13 3.66
N GLY A 33 -4.95 8.75 4.61
CA GLY A 33 -5.33 9.53 5.78
C GLY A 33 -4.47 9.21 7.00
N ARG A 34 -5.11 9.18 8.18
CA ARG A 34 -4.43 8.88 9.45
C ARG A 34 -3.86 7.46 9.44
N SER A 35 -2.63 7.33 9.94
CA SER A 35 -2.04 6.04 10.29
C SER A 35 -2.69 5.47 11.56
N LEU A 36 -3.20 4.25 11.49
CA LEU A 36 -3.87 3.54 12.60
C LEU A 36 -2.92 2.65 13.42
N GLY A 37 -1.63 2.61 13.09
CA GLY A 37 -0.62 1.78 13.75
C GLY A 37 -0.28 0.47 13.01
N SER A 38 0.85 -0.13 13.40
CA SER A 38 1.39 -1.32 12.73
C SER A 38 0.39 -2.47 12.73
N ALA A 39 0.38 -3.23 11.65
CA ALA A 39 -0.51 -4.37 11.47
C ALA A 39 0.21 -5.55 10.81
N ARG A 40 -0.40 -6.72 10.92
CA ARG A 40 0.16 -7.99 10.46
C ARG A 40 -0.85 -8.77 9.64
N ILE A 41 -0.37 -9.40 8.57
CA ILE A 41 -1.13 -10.41 7.84
C ILE A 41 -0.46 -11.77 8.05
N PRO A 42 -1.07 -12.70 8.79
CA PRO A 42 -0.55 -14.05 8.95
C PRO A 42 -0.74 -14.88 7.68
N ASP A 43 0.05 -15.94 7.56
CA ASP A 43 0.02 -16.93 6.47
C ASP A 43 0.23 -16.33 5.06
N MET A 44 1.01 -15.25 5.01
CA MET A 44 1.44 -14.58 3.78
C MET A 44 2.95 -14.32 3.83
N GLU A 45 3.58 -14.25 2.66
CA GLU A 45 4.96 -13.80 2.50
C GLU A 45 5.07 -12.71 1.43
N LEU A 46 6.10 -11.87 1.56
CA LEU A 46 6.46 -10.89 0.52
C LEU A 46 7.18 -11.60 -0.63
N CYS A 47 6.79 -11.28 -1.85
CA CYS A 47 7.48 -11.69 -3.06
C CYS A 47 7.71 -10.50 -4.00
N PHE A 48 8.59 -10.68 -5.00
CA PHE A 48 8.92 -9.68 -6.02
C PHE A 48 8.71 -10.26 -7.43
N ASP A 49 7.61 -11.00 -7.58
CA ASP A 49 7.27 -11.74 -8.79
C ASP A 49 6.43 -10.93 -9.79
N TYR A 50 5.99 -9.73 -9.42
CA TYR A 50 5.42 -8.76 -10.35
C TYR A 50 6.50 -7.83 -10.93
N GLU A 51 6.68 -7.84 -12.25
CA GLU A 51 7.58 -6.91 -12.94
C GLU A 51 6.88 -5.55 -13.16
N SER A 52 7.36 -4.52 -12.46
CA SER A 52 6.86 -3.16 -12.66
C SER A 52 7.60 -2.49 -13.80
N SER A 53 6.89 -2.19 -14.88
CA SER A 53 7.41 -1.39 -16.00
C SER A 53 7.85 0.02 -15.56
N ARG A 54 7.19 0.59 -14.55
CA ARG A 54 7.48 1.93 -14.03
C ARG A 54 8.75 1.95 -13.17
N ARG A 55 8.98 0.93 -12.35
CA ARG A 55 10.19 0.80 -11.52
C ARG A 55 11.33 0.09 -12.25
N ASN A 56 11.05 -0.51 -13.41
CA ASN A 56 11.97 -1.33 -14.20
C ASN A 56 12.63 -2.44 -13.36
N ALA A 57 11.85 -3.04 -12.46
CA ALA A 57 12.28 -4.04 -11.48
C ALA A 57 11.06 -4.78 -10.91
N GLY A 58 11.31 -5.87 -10.16
CA GLY A 58 10.28 -6.54 -9.37
C GLY A 58 9.69 -5.59 -8.32
N ALA A 59 8.36 -5.51 -8.23
CA ALA A 59 7.66 -4.81 -7.16
C ALA A 59 7.10 -5.82 -6.15
N LEU A 60 6.87 -5.32 -4.93
CA LEU A 60 6.35 -6.12 -3.84
C LEU A 60 4.92 -6.60 -4.14
N ASP A 61 4.73 -7.89 -3.92
CA ASP A 61 3.43 -8.57 -3.91
C ASP A 61 3.34 -9.48 -2.68
N LEU A 62 2.13 -10.02 -2.44
CA LEU A 62 1.84 -10.97 -1.38
C LEU A 62 1.42 -12.31 -1.97
N ARG A 63 2.02 -13.39 -1.48
CA ARG A 63 1.53 -14.75 -1.78
C ARG A 63 1.23 -15.53 -0.50
N PRO A 64 0.24 -16.44 -0.52
CA PRO A 64 -0.04 -17.32 0.61
C PRO A 64 1.17 -18.18 0.96
N CYS A 65 1.54 -18.18 2.25
CA CYS A 65 2.62 -19.00 2.78
C CYS A 65 2.40 -19.27 4.28
N ILE A 66 1.92 -20.47 4.60
CA ILE A 66 1.52 -20.85 5.96
C ILE A 66 2.72 -20.73 6.92
N GLY A 67 2.51 -20.09 8.06
CA GLY A 67 3.53 -19.88 9.09
C GLY A 67 4.45 -18.68 8.85
N GLN A 68 4.27 -17.95 7.75
CA GLN A 68 4.89 -16.64 7.53
C GLN A 68 3.98 -15.52 8.03
N VAL A 69 4.56 -14.32 8.21
CA VAL A 69 3.82 -13.12 8.58
C VAL A 69 4.39 -11.92 7.82
N VAL A 70 3.50 -11.10 7.27
CA VAL A 70 3.86 -9.82 6.67
C VAL A 70 3.51 -8.70 7.64
N GLU A 71 4.51 -7.86 7.93
CA GLU A 71 4.38 -6.64 8.70
C GLU A 71 4.03 -5.48 7.75
N GLY A 72 3.16 -4.58 8.22
CA GLY A 72 2.79 -3.40 7.48
C GLY A 72 2.12 -2.35 8.37
N GLN A 73 1.40 -1.43 7.73
CA GLN A 73 0.78 -0.28 8.38
C GLN A 73 -0.65 -0.13 7.88
N LEU A 74 -1.60 0.02 8.80
CA LEU A 74 -2.98 0.37 8.45
C LEU A 74 -3.14 1.88 8.36
N PHE A 75 -3.86 2.32 7.34
CA PHE A 75 -4.21 3.72 7.10
C PHE A 75 -5.70 3.83 6.85
N GLU A 76 -6.28 4.95 7.26
CA GLU A 76 -7.52 5.44 6.66
C GLU A 76 -7.25 5.83 5.20
N VAL A 77 -8.28 5.75 4.36
CA VAL A 77 -8.23 6.27 2.98
C VAL A 77 -9.04 7.56 2.93
N ASN A 78 -8.46 8.62 2.38
CA ASN A 78 -9.13 9.91 2.22
C ASN A 78 -10.27 9.80 1.18
N ASP A 79 -11.20 10.75 1.19
CA ASP A 79 -12.21 10.86 0.14
C ASP A 79 -11.56 10.93 -1.25
N GLY A 80 -11.96 10.06 -2.17
CA GLY A 80 -11.36 9.95 -3.50
C GLY A 80 -9.99 9.24 -3.54
N GLY A 81 -9.54 8.68 -2.40
CA GLY A 81 -8.22 8.04 -2.30
C GLY A 81 -8.14 6.68 -2.97
N TRP A 82 -9.25 5.95 -3.10
CA TRP A 82 -9.28 4.64 -3.77
C TRP A 82 -9.03 4.77 -5.27
N GLU A 83 -9.60 5.79 -5.91
CA GLU A 83 -9.39 6.09 -7.32
C GLU A 83 -7.92 6.37 -7.64
N VAL A 84 -7.16 6.88 -6.65
CA VAL A 84 -5.73 7.13 -6.78
C VAL A 84 -4.91 5.87 -6.50
N LEU A 85 -5.34 5.02 -5.57
CA LEU A 85 -4.68 3.75 -5.25
C LEU A 85 -4.87 2.69 -6.35
N ASP A 86 -5.91 2.82 -7.18
CA ASP A 86 -6.20 1.92 -8.31
C ASP A 86 -5.47 2.28 -9.62
N LEU A 87 -4.68 3.37 -9.65
CA LEU A 87 -3.88 3.80 -10.81
C LEU A 87 -2.59 2.99 -10.99
#